data_AF-A0A6J5DLI0-F1
#
_entry.id   AF-A0A6J5DLI0-F1
#
_cell.length_a   1.000
_cell.length_b   1.000
_cell.length_c   1.000
_cell.angle_alpha   90.00
_cell.angle_beta   90.00
_cell.angle_gamma   90.00
#
_symmetry.space_group_name_H-M   'P 1'
#
loop_
_entity.id
_entity.type
_entity.pdbx_description
1 polymer ?
#
loop_
_entity_poly.entity_id
_entity_poly.type
_entity_poly.pdbx_seq_one_letter_code
_entity_poly.pdbx_strand_id
1 'polypeptide(L)'
;MTDLHSVTPLLLANLGASVQKVEAHEPNDPESSDLLWLSMVDEDLTEGDVLCVSALSGGRWMVHHDLAHKYGGWPTVWDVAGSETDVVGAVSTYINNRR
;
A
#
# COMPACT_ATOMS: atom_id res chain seq x y z
N MET A 1 -15.28 0.30 -13.63
CA MET A 1 -14.01 -0.37 -13.25
C MET A 1 -13.15 0.72 -12.67
N THR A 2 -12.85 0.65 -11.38
CA THR A 2 -11.83 1.51 -10.79
C THR A 2 -10.48 0.99 -11.29
N ASP A 3 -9.71 1.85 -11.95
CA ASP A 3 -8.39 1.49 -12.47
C ASP A 3 -7.40 1.57 -11.31
N LEU A 4 -6.63 0.51 -11.09
CA LEU A 4 -5.51 0.55 -10.14
C LEU A 4 -4.36 1.36 -10.74
N HIS A 5 -3.50 1.91 -9.89
CA HIS A 5 -2.22 2.42 -10.33
C HIS A 5 -1.40 1.35 -11.03
N SER A 6 -0.61 1.74 -12.03
CA SER A 6 0.10 0.77 -12.88
C SER A 6 1.15 -0.06 -12.14
N VAL A 7 1.68 0.45 -11.02
CA VAL A 7 2.62 -0.30 -10.16
C VAL A 7 1.91 -1.36 -9.31
N THR A 8 0.62 -1.19 -9.03
CA THR A 8 -0.13 -2.06 -8.10
C THR A 8 -0.17 -3.52 -8.55
N PRO A 9 -0.47 -3.87 -9.82
CA PRO A 9 -0.38 -5.25 -10.29
C PRO A 9 1.00 -5.90 -10.10
N LEU A 10 2.09 -5.12 -10.20
CA LEU A 10 3.45 -5.62 -9.99
C LEU A 10 3.72 -5.92 -8.52
N LEU A 11 3.24 -5.06 -7.62
CA LEU A 11 3.28 -5.31 -6.18
C LEU A 11 2.48 -6.56 -5.82
N LEU A 12 1.25 -6.71 -6.34
CA LEU A 12 0.41 -7.89 -6.11
C LEU A 12 1.08 -9.18 -6.59
N ALA A 13 1.77 -9.16 -7.73
CA ALA A 13 2.50 -10.31 -8.24
C ALA A 13 3.65 -10.75 -7.31
N ASN A 14 4.30 -9.81 -6.60
CA ASN A 14 5.39 -10.10 -5.67
C ASN A 14 4.90 -10.48 -4.27
N LEU A 15 3.87 -9.79 -3.78
CA LEU A 15 3.33 -9.99 -2.43
C LEU A 15 2.43 -11.23 -2.35
N GLY A 16 1.72 -11.53 -3.44
CA GLY A 16 0.84 -12.70 -3.55
C GLY A 16 -0.13 -12.80 -2.36
N ALA A 17 -0.10 -13.95 -1.68
CA ALA A 17 -1.00 -14.26 -0.57
C ALA A 17 -0.82 -13.38 0.68
N SER A 18 0.19 -12.50 0.73
CA SER A 18 0.29 -11.51 1.81
C SER A 18 -0.79 -10.43 1.75
N VAL A 19 -1.41 -10.19 0.59
CA VAL A 19 -2.45 -9.18 0.44
C VAL A 19 -3.82 -9.86 0.56
N GLN A 20 -4.60 -9.46 1.55
CA GLN A 20 -5.93 -10.03 1.85
C GLN A 20 -7.05 -9.32 1.10
N LYS A 21 -6.89 -8.02 0.86
CA LYS A 21 -7.88 -7.17 0.20
C LYS A 21 -7.17 -6.06 -0.55
N VAL A 22 -7.74 -5.67 -1.69
CA VAL A 22 -7.30 -4.52 -2.47
C VAL A 22 -8.47 -3.56 -2.61
N GLU A 23 -8.23 -2.28 -2.32
CA GLU A 23 -9.14 -1.19 -2.61
C GLU A 23 -8.45 -0.23 -3.58
N ALA A 24 -9.14 0.15 -4.63
CA ALA A 24 -8.58 1.05 -5.63
C ALA A 24 -8.69 2.50 -5.15
N HIS A 25 -7.75 3.33 -5.60
CA HIS A 25 -7.83 4.77 -5.43
C HIS A 25 -9.10 5.36 -6.06
N GLU A 26 -9.50 6.53 -5.54
CA GLU A 26 -10.57 7.33 -6.09
C GLU A 26 -10.09 8.05 -7.37
N PRO A 27 -10.70 7.80 -8.54
CA PRO A 27 -10.16 8.27 -9.82
C PRO A 27 -10.21 9.80 -10.00
N ASN A 28 -11.00 10.49 -9.18
CA ASN A 28 -11.13 11.95 -9.21
C ASN A 28 -10.29 12.64 -8.13
N ASP A 29 -9.54 11.89 -7.34
CA ASP A 29 -8.67 12.42 -6.29
C ASP A 29 -7.21 12.03 -6.58
N PRO A 30 -6.38 12.99 -7.03
CA PRO A 30 -4.99 12.74 -7.37
C PRO A 30 -4.11 12.42 -6.15
N GLU A 31 -4.60 12.66 -4.93
CA GLU A 31 -3.93 12.30 -3.68
C GLU A 31 -4.37 10.92 -3.16
N SER A 32 -5.37 10.32 -3.80
CA SER A 32 -5.86 9.00 -3.44
C SER A 32 -4.84 7.91 -3.77
N SER A 33 -4.90 6.81 -3.02
CA SER A 33 -3.94 5.72 -3.06
C SER A 33 -4.66 4.39 -3.22
N ASP A 34 -4.05 3.44 -3.94
CA ASP A 34 -4.50 2.05 -3.86
C ASP A 34 -4.13 1.51 -2.48
N LEU A 35 -5.06 0.81 -1.84
CA LEU A 35 -4.90 0.22 -0.52
C LEU A 35 -4.75 -1.29 -0.64
N LEU A 36 -3.59 -1.82 -0.24
CA LEU A 36 -3.29 -3.25 -0.24
C LEU A 36 -3.22 -3.72 1.22
N TRP A 37 -4.31 -4.31 1.70
CA TRP A 37 -4.43 -4.75 3.07
C TRP A 37 -3.59 -6.00 3.33
N LEU A 38 -2.60 -5.90 4.21
CA LEU A 38 -1.75 -6.99 4.65
C LEU A 38 -2.42 -7.83 5.74
N SER A 39 -3.18 -7.16 6.60
CA SER A 39 -4.03 -7.78 7.60
C SER A 39 -5.34 -7.01 7.71
N MET A 40 -6.42 -7.72 8.02
CA MET A 40 -7.66 -7.12 8.47
C MET A 40 -7.98 -7.71 9.84
N VAL A 41 -8.06 -6.85 10.84
CA VAL A 41 -8.45 -7.23 12.21
C VAL A 41 -9.62 -6.36 12.62
N ASP A 42 -10.64 -6.96 13.23
CA ASP A 42 -11.76 -6.20 13.78
C ASP A 42 -11.59 -6.10 15.30
N GLU A 43 -10.58 -5.33 15.71
CA GLU A 43 -10.30 -5.04 17.12
C GLU A 43 -10.74 -3.62 17.47
N ASP A 44 -10.92 -3.32 18.76
CA ASP A 44 -11.46 -2.03 19.21
C ASP A 44 -10.64 -0.81 18.75
N LEU A 45 -9.34 -0.99 18.47
CA LEU A 45 -8.40 0.11 18.19
C LEU A 45 -7.85 0.14 16.76
N THR A 46 -7.89 -0.98 16.03
CA THR A 46 -7.27 -1.10 14.70
C THR A 46 -8.13 -1.94 13.76
N GLU A 47 -8.05 -1.61 12.47
CA GLU A 47 -8.66 -2.34 11.35
C GLU A 47 -7.65 -3.25 10.64
N GLY A 48 -6.34 -3.08 10.93
CA GLY A 48 -5.27 -3.88 10.36
C GLY A 48 -4.08 -3.06 9.87
N ASP A 49 -3.34 -3.68 8.96
CA ASP A 49 -2.12 -3.15 8.36
C ASP A 49 -2.34 -3.01 6.86
N VAL A 50 -1.95 -1.86 6.29
CA VAL A 50 -2.22 -1.54 4.89
C VAL A 50 -1.00 -0.95 4.22
N LEU A 51 -0.77 -1.32 2.97
CA LEU A 51 0.14 -0.60 2.08
C LEU A 51 -0.66 0.39 1.24
N CYS A 52 -0.35 1.68 1.37
CA CYS A 52 -0.94 2.75 0.57
C CYS A 52 0.01 3.07 -0.59
N VAL A 53 -0.46 2.89 -1.83
CA VAL A 53 0.32 3.11 -3.05
C VAL A 53 -0.16 4.37 -3.74
N SER A 54 0.71 5.35 -3.90
CA SER A 54 0.35 6.66 -4.50
C SER A 54 1.29 7.02 -5.63
N ALA A 55 0.75 7.70 -6.66
CA ALA A 55 1.56 8.26 -7.72
C ALA A 55 2.30 9.52 -7.26
N LEU A 56 3.56 9.66 -7.65
CA LEU A 56 4.35 10.89 -7.54
C LEU A 56 4.61 11.50 -8.92
N SER A 57 4.96 12.79 -8.94
CA SER A 57 5.35 13.48 -10.17
C SER A 57 6.53 12.79 -10.87
N GLY A 58 6.49 12.73 -12.21
CA GLY A 58 7.59 12.21 -13.02
C GLY A 58 7.62 10.69 -13.16
N GLY A 59 6.48 10.01 -13.04
CA GLY A 59 6.39 8.55 -13.18
C GLY A 59 7.03 7.80 -12.01
N ARG A 60 7.06 8.44 -10.84
CA ARG A 60 7.58 7.87 -9.60
C ARG A 60 6.43 7.42 -8.71
N TRP A 61 6.73 6.58 -7.74
CA TRP A 61 5.74 6.00 -6.83
C TRP A 61 6.17 6.20 -5.38
N MET A 62 5.17 6.33 -4.51
CA MET A 62 5.33 6.28 -3.06
C MET A 62 4.53 5.10 -2.54
N VAL A 63 5.09 4.36 -1.59
CA VAL A 63 4.36 3.35 -0.84
C VAL A 63 4.56 3.59 0.64
N HIS A 64 3.47 3.74 1.37
CA HIS A 64 3.46 3.77 2.83
C HIS A 64 2.98 2.42 3.36
N HIS A 65 3.54 1.99 4.49
CA HIS A 65 2.93 0.98 5.33
C HIS A 65 2.34 1.66 6.56
N ASP A 66 1.02 1.69 6.62
CA ASP A 66 0.27 2.36 7.65
C ASP A 66 -0.45 1.34 8.54
N LEU A 67 -0.57 1.69 9.83
CA LEU A 67 -1.45 0.98 10.75
C LEU A 67 -2.84 1.61 10.64
N ALA A 68 -3.83 0.87 10.17
CA ALA A 68 -5.18 1.36 9.94
C ALA A 68 -5.95 1.49 11.28
N HIS A 69 -5.52 2.41 12.15
CA HIS A 69 -6.18 2.63 13.43
C HIS A 69 -7.58 3.20 13.23
N LYS A 70 -8.53 2.73 14.04
CA LYS A 70 -9.92 3.25 14.07
C LYS A 70 -9.98 4.70 14.60
N TYR A 71 -8.99 5.11 15.38
CA TYR A 71 -8.90 6.43 16.00
C TYR A 71 -7.48 7.00 15.90
N GLY A 72 -7.36 8.31 15.70
CA GLY A 72 -6.08 9.02 15.69
C GLY A 72 -5.33 9.02 14.34
N GLY A 73 -5.99 8.59 13.26
CA GLY A 73 -5.40 8.51 11.92
C GLY A 73 -4.58 7.24 11.71
N TRP A 74 -3.92 7.13 10.57
CA TRP A 74 -3.17 5.94 10.18
C TRP A 74 -1.67 6.22 10.25
N PRO A 75 -0.98 5.92 11.36
CA PRO A 75 0.44 6.21 11.46
C PRO A 75 1.26 5.35 10.50
N THR A 76 2.11 6.01 9.72
CA THR A 76 3.09 5.36 8.86
C THR A 76 4.24 4.81 9.68
N VAL A 77 4.52 3.52 9.54
CA VAL A 77 5.64 2.86 10.22
C VAL A 77 6.80 2.52 9.29
N TRP A 78 6.58 2.61 7.98
CA TRP A 78 7.60 2.47 6.95
C TRP A 78 7.14 3.09 5.65
N ASP A 79 8.07 3.65 4.88
CA ASP A 79 7.79 4.19 3.55
C ASP A 79 8.95 4.02 2.57
N VAL A 80 8.61 4.08 1.28
CA VAL A 80 9.59 4.17 0.19
C VAL A 80 9.05 5.00 -0.96
N ALA A 81 9.92 5.84 -1.53
CA ALA A 81 9.69 6.55 -2.79
C ALA A 81 10.72 6.14 -3.83
N GLY A 82 10.31 6.00 -5.10
CA GLY A 82 11.28 5.67 -6.15
C GLY A 82 10.67 5.44 -7.53
N SER A 83 11.48 4.86 -8.42
CA SER A 83 10.97 4.27 -9.65
C SER A 83 10.11 3.04 -9.33
N GLU A 84 9.37 2.57 -10.33
CA GLU A 84 8.60 1.32 -10.24
C GLU A 84 9.46 0.15 -9.73
N THR A 85 10.66 -0.03 -10.30
CA THR A 85 11.57 -1.12 -9.90
C THR A 85 12.09 -0.95 -8.47
N ASP A 86 12.43 0.28 -8.06
CA ASP A 86 12.93 0.55 -6.71
C ASP A 86 11.86 0.24 -5.66
N VAL A 87 10.64 0.71 -5.90
CA VAL A 87 9.50 0.53 -4.99
C VAL A 87 9.13 -0.94 -4.87
N VAL A 88 9.01 -1.66 -5.99
CA VAL A 88 8.68 -3.10 -5.97
C VAL A 88 9.76 -3.90 -5.25
N GLY A 89 11.04 -3.59 -5.47
CA GLY A 89 12.16 -4.24 -4.80
C GLY A 89 12.21 -3.98 -3.29
N ALA A 90 12.01 -2.72 -2.89
CA ALA A 90 12.01 -2.31 -1.49
C ALA A 90 10.82 -2.90 -0.72
N VAL A 91 9.61 -2.83 -1.27
CA VAL A 91 8.39 -3.40 -0.66
C VAL A 91 8.54 -4.91 -0.49
N SER A 92 9.02 -5.62 -1.52
CA SER A 92 9.24 -7.06 -1.44
C SER A 92 10.24 -7.44 -0.34
N THR A 93 11.35 -6.70 -0.26
CA THR A 93 12.37 -6.91 0.78
C THR A 93 11.81 -6.63 2.17
N TYR A 94 11.07 -5.53 2.33
CA TYR A 94 10.46 -5.13 3.59
C TYR A 94 9.47 -6.18 4.11
N ILE A 95 8.53 -6.63 3.27
CA ILE A 95 7.51 -7.61 3.67
C ILE A 95 8.14 -8.97 3.98
N ASN A 96 9.15 -9.41 3.22
CA ASN A 96 9.84 -10.68 3.51
C ASN A 96 10.59 -10.66 4.84
N ASN A 97 11.14 -9.52 5.26
CA ASN A 97 11.85 -9.39 6.54
C ASN A 97 10.92 -9.25 7.76
N ARG A 98 9.61 -9.07 7.55
CA ARG A 98 8.60 -9.00 8.62
C ARG A 98 8.04 -10.36 9.04
N ARG A 99 8.30 -11.40 8.27
CA ARG A 99 7.80 -12.76 8.51
C ARG A 99 8.67 -13.55 9.49
#